data_AF-A0A0T2ZFF6-F1
#
_entry.id   AF-A0A0T2ZFF6-F1
#
_cell.length_a   1.000
_cell.length_b   1.000
_cell.length_c   1.000
_cell.angle_alpha   90.00
_cell.angle_beta   90.00
_cell.angle_gamma   90.00
#
_symmetry.space_group_name_H-M   'P 1'
#
loop_
_entity.id
_entity.type
_entity.pdbx_description
1 polymer ?
#
loop_
_entity_poly.entity_id
_entity_poly.type
_entity_poly.pdbx_seq_one_letter_code
_entity_poly.pdbx_strand_id
1 'polypeptide(L)'
;MTHANPITGLDDLLARFTQGLSTRTLRHVAEEARLDGESLKDAVERYEIDYAWHVLGSQRLLDACVYALGTAFGQPVNGTQHNSVREILQAAAAAQPADNLMSFDNDVPALLAALMAPRLAIRESPLAEST
;
A
#
# COMPACT_ATOMS: atom_id res chain seq x y z
N MET A 1 18.36 11.41 -26.04
CA MET A 1 17.36 10.32 -25.98
C MET A 1 17.87 9.31 -24.96
N THR A 2 17.48 9.48 -23.70
CA THR A 2 17.98 8.65 -22.59
C THR A 2 16.88 7.67 -22.24
N HIS A 3 17.16 6.38 -22.40
CA HIS A 3 16.26 5.29 -22.05
C HIS A 3 15.76 5.47 -20.61
N ALA A 4 14.47 5.70 -20.43
CA ALA A 4 13.82 5.59 -19.13
C ALA A 4 13.96 4.13 -18.68
N ASN A 5 14.86 3.89 -17.73
CA ASN A 5 15.15 2.56 -17.21
C ASN A 5 13.90 2.06 -16.45
N PRO A 6 13.23 0.97 -16.89
CA PRO A 6 11.97 0.52 -16.28
C PRO A 6 12.13 0.06 -14.83
N ILE A 7 13.35 -0.29 -14.41
CA ILE A 7 13.67 -0.77 -13.06
C ILE A 7 13.51 0.34 -12.00
N THR A 8 13.76 1.61 -12.37
CA THR A 8 13.70 2.73 -11.41
C THR A 8 12.27 3.12 -11.02
N GLY A 9 11.25 2.75 -11.82
CA GLY A 9 9.88 3.17 -11.58
C GLY A 9 9.16 2.40 -10.47
N LEU A 10 9.35 1.08 -10.42
CA LEU A 10 8.68 0.22 -9.43
C LEU A 10 9.36 0.30 -8.06
N ASP A 11 10.68 0.32 -8.00
CA ASP A 11 11.42 0.43 -6.74
C ASP A 11 11.15 1.78 -6.05
N ASP A 12 11.09 2.87 -6.83
CA ASP A 12 10.71 4.19 -6.31
C ASP A 12 9.23 4.22 -5.84
N LEU A 13 8.32 3.59 -6.59
CA LEU A 13 6.93 3.43 -6.15
C LEU A 13 6.87 2.69 -4.81
N LEU A 14 7.55 1.55 -4.71
CA LEU A 14 7.57 0.70 -3.53
C LEU A 14 8.17 1.43 -2.34
N ALA A 15 9.26 2.17 -2.55
CA ALA A 15 9.88 2.99 -1.51
C ALA A 15 8.90 4.06 -0.99
N ARG A 16 8.27 4.81 -1.89
CA ARG A 16 7.30 5.85 -1.52
C ARG A 16 6.05 5.28 -0.86
N PHE A 17 5.57 4.14 -1.34
CA PHE A 17 4.44 3.43 -0.77
C PHE A 17 4.76 2.97 0.65
N THR A 18 5.90 2.29 0.84
CA THR A 18 6.35 1.79 2.15
C THR A 18 6.58 2.93 3.15
N GLN A 19 7.15 4.06 2.69
CA GLN A 19 7.33 5.26 3.52
C GLN A 19 6.02 5.91 3.96
N GLY A 20 4.97 5.78 3.15
CA GLY A 20 3.63 6.29 3.48
C GLY A 20 2.84 5.38 4.43
N LEU A 21 3.33 4.17 4.73
CA LEU A 21 2.64 3.26 5.65
C LEU A 21 2.82 3.72 7.10
N SER A 22 1.70 3.94 7.79
CA SER A 22 1.71 4.10 9.24
C SER A 22 1.88 2.73 9.91
N THR A 23 3.07 2.50 10.46
CA THR A 23 3.40 1.29 11.21
C THR A 23 3.98 1.64 12.58
N ARG A 24 3.78 0.74 13.55
CA ARG A 24 4.36 0.83 14.89
C ARG A 24 4.95 -0.53 15.26
N THR A 25 6.04 -0.54 16.02
CA THR A 25 6.59 -1.82 16.49
C THR A 25 5.70 -2.42 17.58
N LEU A 26 5.65 -3.75 17.66
CA LEU A 26 4.98 -4.47 18.74
C LEU A 26 5.44 -3.99 20.12
N ARG A 27 6.73 -3.69 20.26
CA ARG A 27 7.30 -3.10 21.49
C ARG A 27 6.62 -1.77 21.84
N HIS A 28 6.44 -0.89 20.87
CA HIS A 28 5.82 0.41 21.10
C HIS A 28 4.38 0.26 21.58
N VAL A 29 3.60 -0.59 20.90
CA VAL A 29 2.20 -0.86 21.27
C VAL A 29 2.10 -1.52 22.65
N ALA A 30 3.01 -2.43 22.98
CA ALA A 30 3.07 -3.03 24.32
C ALA A 30 3.38 -2.02 25.42
N GLU A 31 4.24 -1.04 25.14
CA GLU A 31 4.56 0.02 26.10
C GLU A 31 3.38 0.99 26.28
N GLU A 32 2.68 1.37 25.20
CA GLU A 32 1.45 2.16 25.28
C GLU A 32 0.38 1.44 26.12
N ALA A 33 0.10 0.18 25.82
CA ALA A 33 -0.87 -0.61 26.58
C ALA A 33 -0.53 -0.68 28.08
N ARG A 34 0.77 -0.84 28.40
CA ARG A 34 1.27 -0.85 29.77
C ARG A 34 1.04 0.49 30.47
N LEU A 35 1.25 1.61 29.77
CA LEU A 35 1.02 2.96 30.32
C LEU A 35 -0.46 3.24 30.54
N ASP A 36 -1.31 2.74 29.65
CA ASP A 36 -2.76 2.88 29.73
C ASP A 36 -3.41 1.91 30.74
N GLY A 37 -2.63 0.96 31.28
CA GLY A 37 -3.10 -0.04 32.23
C GLY A 37 -4.00 -1.11 31.59
N GLU A 38 -3.96 -1.25 30.27
CA GLU A 38 -4.67 -2.30 29.52
C GLU A 38 -3.74 -3.45 29.13
N SER A 39 -4.32 -4.60 28.76
CA SER A 39 -3.53 -5.69 28.22
C SER A 39 -3.14 -5.38 26.76
N LEU A 40 -1.99 -5.87 26.31
CA LEU A 40 -1.58 -5.76 24.91
C LEU A 40 -2.64 -6.35 23.96
N LYS A 41 -3.31 -7.43 24.39
CA LYS A 41 -4.39 -8.04 23.60
C LYS A 41 -5.53 -7.06 23.38
N ASP A 42 -5.99 -6.41 24.45
CA ASP A 42 -7.09 -5.44 24.38
C ASP A 42 -6.71 -4.23 23.52
N ALA A 43 -5.46 -3.76 23.62
CA ALA A 43 -4.94 -2.68 22.76
C ALA A 43 -4.98 -3.05 21.27
N VAL A 44 -4.49 -4.26 20.93
CA VAL A 44 -4.47 -4.76 19.55
C VAL A 44 -5.88 -4.92 19.00
N GLU A 45 -6.81 -5.44 19.79
CA GLU A 45 -8.22 -5.58 19.40
C GLU A 45 -8.91 -4.22 19.23
N ARG A 46 -8.70 -3.30 20.17
CA ARG A 46 -9.33 -1.96 20.19
C ARG A 46 -8.95 -1.09 19.00
N TYR A 47 -7.71 -1.20 18.53
CA TYR A 47 -7.22 -0.43 17.39
C TYR A 47 -7.30 -1.18 16.05
N GLU A 48 -7.88 -2.39 16.05
CA GLU A 48 -7.90 -3.30 14.92
C GLU A 48 -6.51 -3.38 14.24
N ILE A 49 -5.51 -3.70 15.06
CA ILE A 49 -4.12 -3.78 14.62
C ILE A 49 -3.76 -5.26 14.36
N ASP A 50 -2.97 -5.51 13.33
CA ASP A 50 -2.33 -6.81 13.10
C ASP A 50 -0.91 -6.58 12.58
N TYR A 51 -0.15 -7.65 12.38
CA TYR A 51 1.18 -7.56 11.77
C TYR A 51 1.09 -6.95 10.36
N ALA A 52 1.96 -5.98 10.10
CA ALA A 52 1.94 -5.21 8.86
C ALA A 52 2.08 -6.11 7.61
N TRP A 53 2.95 -7.11 7.66
CA TRP A 53 3.08 -8.10 6.57
C TRP A 53 1.79 -8.89 6.33
N HIS A 54 1.04 -9.19 7.39
CA HIS A 54 -0.21 -9.94 7.30
C HIS A 54 -1.31 -9.09 6.66
N VAL A 55 -1.47 -7.85 7.14
CA VAL A 55 -2.45 -6.90 6.60
C VAL A 55 -2.17 -6.60 5.12
N LEU A 56 -0.90 -6.30 4.78
CA LEU A 56 -0.47 -6.02 3.40
C LEU A 56 -0.65 -7.21 2.46
N GLY A 57 -0.47 -8.44 2.96
CA GLY A 57 -0.67 -9.67 2.20
C GLY A 57 -2.13 -10.12 2.10
N SER A 58 -3.07 -9.43 2.73
CA SER A 58 -4.47 -9.88 2.80
C SER A 58 -5.24 -9.66 1.49
N GLN A 59 -6.11 -10.61 1.15
CA GLN A 59 -7.02 -10.47 0.00
C GLN A 59 -7.97 -9.28 0.19
N ARG A 60 -8.44 -9.04 1.42
CA ARG A 60 -9.32 -7.91 1.77
C ARG A 60 -8.69 -6.58 1.37
N LEU A 61 -7.41 -6.38 1.67
CA LEU A 61 -6.72 -5.15 1.32
C LEU A 61 -6.48 -5.00 -0.18
N LEU A 62 -6.14 -6.11 -0.86
CA LEU A 62 -6.00 -6.14 -2.31
C LEU A 62 -7.29 -5.70 -3.01
N ASP A 63 -8.43 -6.26 -2.61
CA ASP A 63 -9.75 -5.91 -3.18
C ASP A 63 -10.07 -4.42 -2.95
N ALA A 64 -9.80 -3.91 -1.75
CA ALA A 64 -9.99 -2.49 -1.42
C ALA A 64 -9.10 -1.57 -2.27
N CYS A 65 -7.83 -1.93 -2.48
CA CYS A 65 -6.91 -1.16 -3.33
C CYS A 65 -7.36 -1.16 -4.79
N VAL A 66 -7.79 -2.31 -5.31
CA VAL A 66 -8.31 -2.43 -6.68
C VAL A 66 -9.58 -1.58 -6.85
N TYR A 67 -10.49 -1.61 -5.88
CA TYR A 67 -11.70 -0.78 -5.91
C TYR A 67 -11.38 0.72 -5.86
N ALA A 68 -10.47 1.14 -4.97
CA ALA A 68 -10.05 2.54 -4.85
C ALA A 68 -9.38 3.03 -6.14
N LEU A 69 -8.54 2.20 -6.75
CA LEU A 69 -7.88 2.50 -8.02
C LEU A 69 -8.90 2.64 -9.15
N GLY A 70 -9.88 1.73 -9.24
CA GLY A 70 -10.93 1.83 -10.25
C GLY A 70 -11.80 3.08 -10.07
N THR A 71 -12.09 3.44 -8.81
CA THR A 71 -12.79 4.69 -8.47
C THR A 71 -12.00 5.91 -8.89
N ALA A 72 -10.70 5.94 -8.62
CA ALA A 72 -9.82 7.05 -9.01
C ALA A 72 -9.72 7.23 -10.53
N PHE A 73 -9.86 6.15 -11.31
CA PHE A 73 -9.86 6.19 -12.76
C PHE A 73 -11.24 6.36 -13.40
N GLY A 74 -12.32 6.25 -12.63
CA GLY A 74 -13.69 6.24 -13.16
C GLY A 74 -14.01 5.01 -14.02
N GLN A 75 -13.19 3.96 -13.98
CA GLN A 75 -13.38 2.72 -14.75
C GLN A 75 -12.85 1.50 -13.99
N PRO A 76 -13.38 0.29 -14.25
CA PRO A 76 -12.89 -0.93 -13.62
C PRO A 76 -11.41 -1.19 -13.93
N VAL A 77 -10.68 -1.66 -12.92
CA VAL A 77 -9.27 -2.05 -13.04
C VAL A 77 -9.15 -3.31 -13.90
N ASN A 78 -8.24 -3.29 -14.88
CA ASN A 78 -7.98 -4.44 -15.74
C ASN A 78 -7.02 -5.46 -15.10
N GLY A 79 -6.86 -6.64 -15.72
CA GLY A 79 -6.04 -7.73 -15.18
C GLY A 79 -4.56 -7.34 -14.97
N THR A 80 -3.98 -6.52 -15.85
CA THR A 80 -2.60 -6.06 -15.72
C THR A 80 -2.44 -5.13 -14.52
N GLN A 81 -3.33 -4.15 -14.38
CA GLN A 81 -3.33 -3.22 -13.24
C GLN A 81 -3.57 -3.95 -11.92
N HIS A 82 -4.50 -4.91 -11.90
CA HIS A 82 -4.75 -5.76 -10.75
C HIS A 82 -3.50 -6.55 -10.35
N ASN A 83 -2.78 -7.13 -11.31
CA ASN A 83 -1.54 -7.86 -11.03
C ASN A 83 -0.46 -6.93 -10.48
N SER A 84 -0.31 -5.73 -11.04
CA SER A 84 0.63 -4.74 -10.50
C SER A 84 0.31 -4.35 -9.05
N VAL A 85 -0.96 -4.10 -8.71
CA VAL A 85 -1.36 -3.83 -7.32
C VAL A 85 -0.97 -4.98 -6.40
N ARG A 86 -1.25 -6.23 -6.81
CA ARG A 86 -0.88 -7.42 -6.03
C ARG A 86 0.63 -7.52 -5.82
N GLU A 87 1.42 -7.34 -6.86
CA GLU A 87 2.89 -7.40 -6.78
C GLU A 87 3.45 -6.34 -5.84
N ILE A 88 2.93 -5.11 -5.89
CA ILE A 88 3.36 -4.03 -4.99
C ILE A 88 3.03 -4.37 -3.53
N LEU A 89 1.80 -4.83 -3.26
CA LEU A 89 1.40 -5.20 -1.90
C LEU A 89 2.23 -6.37 -1.36
N GLN A 90 2.51 -7.38 -2.17
CA GLN A 90 3.35 -8.51 -1.79
C GLN A 90 4.80 -8.10 -1.54
N ALA A 91 5.37 -7.25 -2.39
CA ALA A 91 6.72 -6.72 -2.19
C ALA A 91 6.79 -5.86 -0.91
N ALA A 92 5.79 -5.02 -0.67
CA ALA A 92 5.71 -4.21 0.54
C ALA A 92 5.56 -5.06 1.80
N ALA A 93 4.76 -6.13 1.74
CA ALA A 93 4.61 -7.10 2.83
C ALA A 93 5.93 -7.81 3.14
N ALA A 94 6.64 -8.28 2.11
CA ALA A 94 7.93 -8.95 2.25
C ALA A 94 9.03 -8.03 2.80
N ALA A 95 8.91 -6.72 2.57
CA ALA A 95 9.83 -5.71 3.11
C ALA A 95 9.53 -5.31 4.57
N GLN A 96 8.41 -5.75 5.15
CA GLN A 96 8.08 -5.40 6.53
C GLN A 96 8.92 -6.18 7.55
N PRO A 97 9.42 -5.50 8.60
CA PRO A 97 9.88 -6.17 9.81
C PRO A 97 8.79 -7.08 10.41
N ALA A 98 9.19 -8.22 10.97
CA ALA A 98 8.26 -9.21 11.53
C ALA A 98 7.49 -8.69 12.75
N ASP A 99 8.02 -7.68 13.45
CA ASP A 99 7.43 -7.05 14.63
C ASP A 99 6.71 -5.74 14.33
N ASN A 100 6.65 -5.31 13.06
CA ASN A 100 5.86 -4.16 12.68
C ASN A 100 4.37 -4.51 12.67
N LEU A 101 3.60 -3.65 13.31
CA LEU A 101 2.15 -3.69 13.37
C LEU A 101 1.55 -2.56 12.55
N MET A 102 0.37 -2.81 11.99
CA MET A 102 -0.39 -1.86 11.18
C MET A 102 -1.87 -1.98 11.53
N SER A 103 -2.55 -0.84 11.64
CA SER A 103 -4.01 -0.81 11.79
C SER A 103 -4.69 -1.04 10.44
N PHE A 104 -5.86 -1.67 10.44
CA PHE A 104 -6.72 -1.76 9.26
C PHE A 104 -7.27 -0.40 8.81
N ASP A 105 -7.27 0.62 9.68
CA ASP A 105 -7.62 2.01 9.36
C ASP A 105 -6.51 2.78 8.63
N ASN A 106 -5.36 2.13 8.36
CA ASN A 106 -4.35 2.73 7.50
C ASN A 106 -4.95 2.90 6.10
N ASP A 107 -4.95 4.13 5.57
CA ASP A 107 -5.51 4.52 4.26
C ASP A 107 -4.69 4.01 3.07
N VAL A 108 -4.22 2.77 3.16
CA VAL A 108 -3.41 2.06 2.17
C VAL A 108 -4.05 2.07 0.77
N PRO A 109 -5.38 1.82 0.60
CA PRO A 109 -6.02 1.90 -0.71
C PRO A 109 -5.91 3.30 -1.35
N ALA A 110 -6.15 4.35 -0.57
CA ALA A 110 -6.09 5.73 -1.05
C ALA A 110 -4.66 6.15 -1.38
N LEU A 111 -3.71 5.80 -0.51
CA LEU A 111 -2.27 6.04 -0.71
C LEU A 111 -1.79 5.38 -2.01
N LEU A 112 -2.10 4.10 -2.21
CA LEU A 112 -1.64 3.36 -3.39
C LEU A 112 -2.27 3.92 -4.67
N ALA A 113 -3.57 4.22 -4.65
CA ALA A 113 -4.26 4.82 -5.80
C ALA A 113 -3.63 6.18 -6.18
N ALA A 114 -3.33 7.04 -5.21
CA ALA A 114 -2.71 8.34 -5.44
C ALA A 114 -1.29 8.23 -6.04
N LEU A 115 -0.51 7.21 -5.65
CA LEU A 115 0.82 6.97 -6.19
C LEU A 115 0.79 6.37 -7.60
N MET A 116 -0.22 5.54 -7.92
CA MET A 116 -0.34 4.87 -9.21
C MET A 116 -1.03 5.71 -10.29
N ALA A 117 -2.00 6.56 -9.91
CA ALA A 117 -2.80 7.33 -10.87
C ALA A 117 -1.97 8.21 -11.84
N PRO A 118 -0.95 8.97 -11.38
CA PRO A 118 -0.12 9.78 -12.28
C PRO A 118 0.72 8.95 -13.26
N ARG A 119 1.16 7.75 -12.86
CA ARG A 119 2.03 6.88 -13.67
C ARG A 119 1.28 6.14 -14.78
N LEU A 120 -0.01 5.92 -14.58
CA LEU A 120 -0.89 5.26 -15.56
C LEU A 120 -1.51 6.26 -16.53
N ALA A 121 -1.78 7.51 -16.09
CA ALA A 121 -2.24 8.58 -16.98
C ALA A 121 -1.22 8.94 -18.09
N ILE A 122 0.09 8.84 -17.80
CA ILE A 122 1.16 9.09 -18.78
C ILE A 122 1.21 7.99 -19.86
N ARG A 123 0.70 6.79 -19.57
CA ARG A 123 0.66 5.67 -20.52
C ARG A 123 -0.52 5.72 -21.49
N GLU A 124 -1.55 6.51 -21.20
CA GLU A 124 -2.75 6.66 -22.04
C GLU A 124 -2.75 7.92 -22.90
N SER A 125 -1.73 8.79 -22.85
CA SER A 125 -1.59 9.84 -23.86
C SER A 125 -1.35 9.20 -25.23
N PRO A 126 -2.29 9.28 -26.18
CA PRO A 126 -1.99 8.99 -27.56
C PRO A 126 -0.98 10.08 -27.97
N LEU A 127 0.10 9.68 -28.60
CA LEU A 127 0.90 10.58 -29.43
C LEU A 127 -0.04 11.29 -30.41
N ALA A 128 -0.45 12.50 -30.06
CA ALA A 128 -0.97 13.47 -31.02
C ALA A 128 0.24 14.24 -31.58
N GLU A 129 1.08 13.52 -32.33
CA GLU A 129 1.69 14.05 -33.55
C GLU A 129 0.55 14.00 -34.61
N SER A 130 0.29 14.97 -35.46
CA SER A 130 1.21 15.84 -36.19
C SER A 130 0.51 17.14 -36.60
N THR A 131 1.33 18.16 -36.78
CA THR A 131 1.08 19.39 -37.55
C THR A 131 0.68 19.09 -38.99
#